data_AF-A0A8C0Z7W8-F1
#
_entry.id   AF-A0A8C0Z7W8-F1
#
_cell.length_a   1.000
_cell.length_b   1.000
_cell.length_c   1.000
_cell.angle_alpha   90.00
_cell.angle_beta   90.00
_cell.angle_gamma   90.00
#
_symmetry.space_group_name_H-M   'P 1'
#
loop_
_entity.id
_entity.type
_entity.pdbx_description
1 polymer ?
#
loop_
_entity_poly.entity_id
_entity_poly.type
_entity_poly.pdbx_seq_one_letter_code
_entity_poly.pdbx_strand_id
1 'polypeptide(L)'
;MVSDGCYRHLKELDNHVQQLQSAYASSHQFQQMSKDFQAWLSKKKEELNQARPVSAKLDALQSLIEEQKDFKKTMTDQIGSYERIVAEGESILQKTQGDDKAELQSQIATLRSNWDEMNKQVKEREDKLADCLEKALKYKHHVENLQPWIEKCQSNLCELKVGINPVEIEDSIVQLTLNDKTKPSLGFDKLCC
;
A
#
# COMPACT_ATOMS: atom_id res chain seq x y z
N MET A 1 52.70 -48.49 -10.19
CA MET A 1 52.59 -47.18 -9.51
C MET A 1 52.08 -46.04 -10.41
N VAL A 2 51.84 -46.24 -11.72
CA VAL A 2 51.35 -45.18 -12.63
C VAL A 2 49.82 -44.96 -12.57
N SER A 3 49.06 -45.93 -12.02
CA SER A 3 47.58 -45.88 -11.97
C SER A 3 47.02 -44.84 -11.00
N ASP A 4 47.63 -44.65 -9.82
CA ASP A 4 47.10 -43.78 -8.75
C ASP A 4 47.19 -42.28 -9.08
N GLY A 5 48.16 -41.88 -9.92
CA GLY A 5 48.24 -40.50 -10.41
C GLY A 5 47.14 -40.18 -11.42
N CYS A 6 46.91 -41.10 -12.36
CA CYS A 6 45.87 -40.96 -13.38
C CYS A 6 44.46 -40.96 -12.76
N TYR A 7 44.20 -41.86 -11.81
CA TYR A 7 42.92 -41.92 -11.10
C TYR A 7 42.61 -40.65 -10.28
N ARG A 8 43.62 -40.05 -9.63
CA ARG A 8 43.44 -38.77 -8.91
C ARG A 8 43.08 -37.64 -9.87
N HIS A 9 43.78 -37.55 -10.99
CA HIS A 9 43.52 -36.50 -11.99
C HIS A 9 42.14 -36.65 -12.64
N LEU A 10 41.70 -37.89 -12.90
CA LEU A 10 40.38 -38.18 -13.43
C LEU A 10 39.27 -37.80 -12.43
N LYS A 11 39.50 -38.03 -11.14
CA LYS A 11 38.59 -37.61 -10.06
C LYS A 11 38.54 -36.09 -9.89
N GLU A 12 39.65 -35.39 -10.02
CA GLU A 12 39.71 -33.91 -10.00
C GLU A 12 38.95 -33.32 -11.19
N LEU A 13 39.11 -33.90 -12.38
CA LEU A 13 38.39 -33.46 -13.58
C LEU A 13 36.88 -33.66 -13.45
N ASP A 14 36.43 -34.82 -12.92
CA ASP A 14 35.02 -35.10 -12.67
C ASP A 14 34.41 -34.10 -11.66
N ASN A 15 35.12 -33.83 -10.56
CA ASN A 15 34.71 -32.81 -9.59
C ASN A 15 34.58 -31.41 -10.22
N HIS A 16 35.53 -31.01 -11.07
CA HIS A 16 35.46 -29.73 -11.78
C HIS A 16 34.26 -29.66 -12.74
N VAL A 17 34.01 -30.73 -13.49
CA VAL A 17 32.84 -30.79 -14.39
C VAL A 17 31.54 -30.68 -13.60
N GLN A 18 31.41 -31.38 -12.48
CA GLN A 18 30.22 -31.30 -11.61
C GLN A 18 30.02 -29.90 -11.02
N GLN A 19 31.11 -29.25 -10.60
CA GLN A 19 31.07 -27.88 -10.08
C GLN A 19 30.62 -26.88 -11.14
N LEU A 20 31.16 -26.97 -12.36
CA LEU A 20 30.78 -26.11 -13.48
C LEU A 20 29.32 -26.33 -13.88
N GLN A 21 28.87 -27.58 -13.97
CA GLN A 21 27.47 -27.91 -14.28
C GLN A 21 26.51 -27.34 -13.22
N SER A 22 26.86 -27.48 -11.95
CA SER A 22 26.06 -26.94 -10.84
C SER A 22 26.02 -25.41 -10.88
N ALA A 23 27.17 -24.75 -11.12
CA ALA A 23 27.25 -23.29 -11.23
C ALA A 23 26.46 -22.76 -12.42
N TYR A 24 26.51 -23.46 -13.56
CA TYR A 24 25.73 -23.11 -14.75
C TYR A 24 24.23 -23.24 -14.50
N ALA A 25 23.78 -24.35 -13.91
CA ALA A 25 22.38 -24.58 -13.59
C ALA A 25 21.82 -23.53 -12.62
N SER A 26 22.54 -23.26 -11.53
CA SER A 26 22.21 -22.19 -10.57
C SER A 26 22.13 -20.81 -11.25
N SER A 27 23.13 -20.46 -12.05
CA SER A 27 23.16 -19.17 -12.76
C SER A 27 21.98 -19.03 -13.71
N HIS A 28 21.69 -20.07 -14.50
CA HIS A 28 20.54 -20.06 -15.40
C HIS A 28 19.21 -19.93 -14.63
N GLN A 29 19.07 -20.66 -13.52
CA GLN A 29 17.89 -20.58 -12.68
C GLN A 29 17.69 -19.17 -12.10
N PHE A 30 18.75 -18.56 -11.55
CA PHE A 30 18.72 -17.18 -11.07
C PHE A 30 18.31 -16.20 -12.17
N GLN A 31 18.93 -16.30 -13.35
CA GLN A 31 18.64 -15.40 -14.48
C GLN A 31 17.18 -15.51 -14.92
N GLN A 32 16.65 -16.72 -15.04
CA GLN A 32 15.26 -16.94 -15.41
C GLN A 32 14.30 -16.40 -14.34
N MET A 33 14.51 -16.75 -13.07
CA MET A 33 13.64 -16.29 -11.99
C MET A 33 13.69 -14.77 -11.81
N SER A 34 14.88 -14.16 -11.92
CA SER A 34 15.05 -12.70 -11.85
C SER A 34 14.31 -12.00 -12.98
N LYS A 35 14.44 -12.50 -14.22
CA LYS A 35 13.75 -11.95 -15.39
C LYS A 35 12.23 -12.03 -15.24
N ASP A 36 11.70 -13.19 -14.83
CA ASP A 36 10.27 -13.39 -14.66
C ASP A 36 9.71 -12.48 -13.55
N PHE A 37 10.46 -12.32 -12.46
CA PHE A 37 10.09 -11.45 -11.36
C PHE A 37 10.13 -9.97 -11.74
N GLN A 38 11.14 -9.53 -12.49
CA GLN A 38 11.22 -8.15 -13.00
C GLN A 38 10.07 -7.84 -13.98
N ALA A 39 9.70 -8.79 -14.84
CA ALA A 39 8.56 -8.65 -15.72
C ALA A 39 7.24 -8.56 -14.92
N TRP A 40 7.09 -9.39 -13.89
CA TRP A 40 5.96 -9.32 -12.97
C TRP A 40 5.90 -7.97 -12.23
N LEU A 41 7.03 -7.49 -11.68
CA LEU A 41 7.10 -6.18 -11.02
C LEU A 41 6.73 -5.05 -11.96
N SER A 42 7.23 -5.08 -13.20
CA SER A 42 6.92 -4.07 -14.22
C SER A 42 5.42 -4.04 -14.52
N LYS A 43 4.78 -5.21 -14.64
CA LYS A 43 3.33 -5.31 -14.81
C LYS A 43 2.57 -4.74 -13.60
N LYS A 44 2.99 -5.09 -12.38
CA LYS A 44 2.36 -4.58 -11.15
C LYS A 44 2.51 -3.08 -10.98
N LYS A 45 3.66 -2.53 -11.37
CA LYS A 45 3.88 -1.08 -11.39
C LYS A 45 2.93 -0.38 -12.35
N GLU A 46 2.69 -0.95 -13.54
CA GLU A 46 1.72 -0.40 -14.48
C GLU A 46 0.28 -0.50 -13.95
N GLU A 47 -0.11 -1.64 -13.37
CA GLU A 47 -1.40 -1.80 -12.70
C GLU A 47 -1.60 -0.75 -11.59
N LEU A 48 -0.56 -0.46 -10.80
CA LEU A 48 -0.61 0.56 -9.75
C LEU A 48 -0.71 1.99 -10.31
N ASN A 49 0.01 2.30 -11.40
CA ASN A 49 -0.06 3.60 -12.07
C ASN A 49 -1.46 3.87 -12.66
N GLN A 50 -2.13 2.82 -13.14
CA GLN A 50 -3.48 2.88 -13.68
C GLN A 50 -4.57 2.79 -12.60
N ALA A 51 -4.19 2.57 -11.33
CA ALA A 51 -5.14 2.46 -10.24
C ALA A 51 -5.94 3.75 -10.08
N ARG A 52 -7.24 3.60 -9.81
CA ARG A 52 -8.18 4.72 -9.64
C ARG A 52 -7.67 5.71 -8.58
N PRO A 53 -7.83 7.03 -8.76
CA PRO A 53 -7.44 8.01 -7.75
C PRO A 53 -8.27 7.84 -6.47
N VAL A 54 -7.72 8.29 -5.34
CA VAL A 54 -8.44 8.29 -4.06
C VAL A 54 -9.68 9.19 -4.15
N SER A 55 -10.82 8.68 -3.67
CA SER A 55 -12.11 9.38 -3.67
C SER A 55 -12.55 9.68 -2.24
N ALA A 56 -13.15 10.86 -2.02
CA ALA A 56 -13.77 11.21 -0.74
C ALA A 56 -15.17 10.62 -0.54
N LYS A 57 -15.77 10.01 -1.58
CA LYS A 57 -17.07 9.33 -1.46
C LYS A 57 -16.91 7.99 -0.74
N LEU A 58 -17.64 7.79 0.35
CA LEU A 58 -17.40 6.67 1.28
C LEU A 58 -17.56 5.30 0.62
N ASP A 59 -18.58 5.12 -0.21
CA ASP A 59 -18.84 3.91 -1.00
C ASP A 59 -17.70 3.60 -1.98
N ALA A 60 -17.27 4.60 -2.75
CA ALA A 60 -16.13 4.46 -3.65
C ALA A 60 -14.83 4.20 -2.88
N LEU A 61 -14.62 4.88 -1.76
CA LEU A 61 -13.43 4.74 -0.91
C LEU A 61 -13.32 3.35 -0.30
N GLN A 62 -14.43 2.76 0.16
CA GLN A 62 -14.47 1.38 0.65
C GLN A 62 -14.08 0.40 -0.46
N SER A 63 -14.60 0.57 -1.68
CA SER A 63 -14.18 -0.26 -2.84
C SER A 63 -12.69 -0.12 -3.14
N LEU A 64 -12.14 1.09 -3.10
CA LEU A 64 -10.70 1.32 -3.31
C LEU A 64 -9.83 0.67 -2.23
N ILE A 65 -10.31 0.62 -0.99
CA ILE A 65 -9.60 -0.05 0.11
C ILE A 65 -9.54 -1.56 -0.10
N GLU A 66 -10.64 -2.19 -0.51
CA GLU A 66 -10.63 -3.62 -0.81
C GLU A 66 -9.73 -3.94 -2.02
N GLU A 67 -9.78 -3.15 -3.09
CA GLU A 67 -8.86 -3.28 -4.23
C GLU A 67 -7.39 -3.16 -3.80
N GLN A 68 -7.09 -2.20 -2.91
CA GLN A 68 -5.74 -2.04 -2.38
C GLN A 68 -5.30 -3.22 -1.52
N LYS A 69 -6.20 -3.79 -0.70
CA LYS A 69 -5.90 -5.00 0.09
C LYS A 69 -5.59 -6.19 -0.80
N ASP A 70 -6.36 -6.40 -1.86
CA ASP A 70 -6.10 -7.46 -2.84
C ASP A 70 -4.76 -7.24 -3.52
N PHE A 71 -4.45 -6.00 -3.93
CA PHE A 71 -3.15 -5.67 -4.51
C PHE A 71 -2.00 -5.98 -3.54
N LYS A 72 -2.10 -5.53 -2.28
CA LYS A 72 -1.11 -5.78 -1.23
C LYS A 72 -0.94 -7.27 -0.94
N LYS A 73 -2.02 -8.05 -1.01
CA LYS A 73 -1.96 -9.52 -0.90
C LYS A 73 -1.12 -10.11 -2.03
N THR A 74 -1.32 -9.67 -3.28
CA THR A 74 -0.48 -10.15 -4.39
C THR A 74 1.01 -9.82 -4.22
N MET A 75 1.34 -8.70 -3.58
CA MET A 75 2.72 -8.38 -3.20
C MET A 75 3.22 -9.32 -2.11
N THR A 76 2.45 -9.51 -1.04
CA THR A 76 2.79 -10.42 0.07
C THR A 76 3.09 -11.84 -0.43
N ASP A 77 2.27 -12.36 -1.34
CA ASP A 77 2.43 -13.69 -1.91
C ASP A 77 3.75 -13.86 -2.72
N GLN A 78 4.35 -12.75 -3.17
CA GLN A 78 5.63 -12.75 -3.90
C GLN A 78 6.88 -12.62 -3.01
N ILE A 79 6.73 -12.36 -1.71
CA ILE A 79 7.87 -12.22 -0.77
C ILE A 79 8.80 -13.45 -0.86
N GLY A 80 8.24 -14.66 -0.77
CA GLY A 80 9.04 -15.88 -0.81
C GLY A 80 9.72 -16.13 -2.17
N SER A 81 9.16 -15.62 -3.27
CA SER A 81 9.81 -15.68 -4.59
C SER A 81 11.00 -14.73 -4.63
N TYR A 82 10.81 -13.49 -4.20
CA TYR A 82 11.86 -12.49 -4.08
C TYR A 82 13.03 -12.96 -3.21
N GLU A 83 12.74 -13.45 -2.00
CA GLU A 83 13.77 -13.95 -1.07
C GLU A 83 14.59 -15.09 -1.69
N ARG A 84 13.93 -16.01 -2.40
CA ARG A 84 14.60 -17.12 -3.09
C ARG A 84 15.52 -16.61 -4.20
N ILE A 85 15.09 -15.64 -5.00
CA ILE A 85 15.90 -15.07 -6.09
C ILE A 85 17.14 -14.38 -5.52
N VAL A 86 16.95 -13.59 -4.47
CA VAL A 86 18.05 -12.88 -3.79
C VAL A 86 19.04 -13.87 -3.20
N ALA A 87 18.57 -14.91 -2.50
CA ALA A 87 19.43 -15.94 -1.92
C ALA A 87 20.22 -16.73 -2.98
N GLU A 88 19.59 -17.10 -4.09
CA GLU A 88 20.28 -17.77 -5.21
C GLU A 88 21.34 -16.85 -5.82
N GLY A 89 20.99 -15.58 -6.06
CA GLY A 89 21.93 -14.57 -6.57
C GLY A 89 23.14 -14.38 -5.66
N GLU A 90 22.92 -14.29 -4.34
CA GLU A 90 24.00 -14.19 -3.36
C GLU A 90 24.87 -15.44 -3.31
N SER A 91 24.27 -16.63 -3.43
CA SER A 91 25.00 -17.91 -3.49
C SER A 91 25.93 -17.99 -4.72
N ILE A 92 25.44 -17.55 -5.89
CA ILE A 92 26.25 -17.45 -7.11
C ILE A 92 27.35 -16.41 -6.91
N LEU A 93 27.03 -15.26 -6.32
CA LEU A 93 27.97 -14.16 -6.11
C LEU A 93 29.19 -14.55 -5.25
N GLN A 94 29.03 -15.47 -4.30
CA GLN A 94 30.16 -16.00 -3.50
C GLN A 94 31.16 -16.79 -4.36
N LYS A 95 30.72 -17.35 -5.49
CA LYS A 95 31.53 -18.20 -6.38
C LYS A 95 32.05 -17.45 -7.61
N THR A 96 31.55 -16.25 -7.87
CA THR A 96 31.90 -15.41 -9.04
C THR A 96 33.02 -14.41 -8.71
N GLN A 97 33.91 -14.15 -9.67
CA GLN A 97 35.03 -13.20 -9.56
C GLN A 97 35.08 -12.26 -10.78
N GLY A 98 35.83 -11.17 -10.69
CA GLY A 98 36.03 -10.24 -11.80
C GLY A 98 34.77 -9.46 -12.19
N ASP A 99 34.64 -9.13 -13.47
CA ASP A 99 33.57 -8.27 -14.00
C ASP A 99 32.17 -8.92 -13.87
N ASP A 100 32.08 -10.24 -14.02
CA ASP A 100 30.85 -11.00 -13.83
C ASP A 100 30.28 -10.84 -12.40
N LYS A 101 31.16 -10.62 -11.42
CA LYS A 101 30.77 -10.37 -10.02
C LYS A 101 30.09 -9.02 -9.89
N ALA A 102 30.64 -7.97 -10.50
CA ALA A 102 30.10 -6.62 -10.44
C ALA A 102 28.73 -6.53 -11.14
N GLU A 103 28.60 -7.20 -12.29
CA GLU A 103 27.34 -7.28 -13.02
C GLU A 103 26.25 -8.00 -12.20
N LEU A 104 26.57 -9.16 -11.60
CA LEU A 104 25.63 -9.87 -10.74
C LEU A 104 25.22 -9.05 -9.50
N GLN A 105 26.16 -8.31 -8.88
CA GLN A 105 25.84 -7.38 -7.79
C GLN A 105 24.86 -6.30 -8.22
N SER A 106 25.09 -5.71 -9.40
CA SER A 106 24.21 -4.69 -9.97
C SER A 106 22.79 -5.23 -10.21
N GLN A 107 22.67 -6.44 -10.75
CA GLN A 107 21.38 -7.10 -10.98
C GLN A 107 20.61 -7.34 -9.68
N ILE A 108 21.28 -7.86 -8.64
CA ILE A 108 20.67 -8.09 -7.32
C ILE A 108 20.28 -6.76 -6.68
N ALA A 109 21.14 -5.74 -6.73
CA ALA A 109 20.85 -4.42 -6.19
C ALA A 109 19.65 -3.77 -6.88
N THR A 110 19.55 -3.88 -8.20
CA THR A 110 18.42 -3.38 -8.99
C THR A 110 17.12 -4.10 -8.64
N LEU A 111 17.16 -5.43 -8.48
CA LEU A 111 16.01 -6.21 -8.03
C LEU A 111 15.51 -5.77 -6.65
N ARG A 112 16.42 -5.60 -5.69
CA ARG A 112 16.11 -5.11 -4.34
C ARG A 112 15.48 -3.72 -4.39
N SER A 113 16.12 -2.79 -5.10
CA SER A 113 15.63 -1.42 -5.23
C SER A 113 14.23 -1.36 -5.86
N ASN A 114 13.97 -2.15 -6.91
CA ASN A 114 12.65 -2.19 -7.56
C ASN A 114 11.59 -2.78 -6.64
N TRP A 115 11.93 -3.84 -5.90
CA TRP A 115 11.04 -4.44 -4.91
C TRP A 115 10.70 -3.47 -3.78
N ASP A 116 11.69 -2.81 -3.20
CA ASP A 116 11.51 -1.87 -2.09
C ASP A 116 10.69 -0.65 -2.51
N GLU A 117 10.98 -0.09 -3.69
CA GLU A 117 10.22 1.04 -4.23
C GLU A 117 8.76 0.66 -4.50
N MET A 118 8.50 -0.54 -5.04
CA MET A 118 7.14 -1.02 -5.23
C MET A 118 6.38 -1.15 -3.90
N ASN A 119 7.01 -1.74 -2.87
CA ASN A 119 6.41 -1.86 -1.55
C ASN A 119 6.14 -0.50 -0.90
N LYS A 120 7.05 0.46 -1.07
CA LYS A 120 6.87 1.83 -0.60
C LYS A 120 5.65 2.49 -1.25
N GLN A 121 5.50 2.41 -2.58
CA GLN A 121 4.35 3.01 -3.27
C GLN A 121 3.02 2.36 -2.85
N VAL A 122 3.00 1.04 -2.68
CA VAL A 122 1.84 0.31 -2.17
C VAL A 122 1.45 0.81 -0.78
N LYS A 123 2.43 0.95 0.13
CA LYS A 123 2.20 1.45 1.49
C LYS A 123 1.73 2.90 1.50
N GLU A 124 2.35 3.78 0.73
CA GLU A 124 1.94 5.19 0.63
C GLU A 124 0.49 5.34 0.16
N ARG A 125 0.06 4.47 -0.76
CA ARG A 125 -1.33 4.45 -1.22
C ARG A 125 -2.28 3.92 -0.15
N GLU A 126 -1.89 2.89 0.60
CA GLU A 126 -2.66 2.41 1.76
C GLU A 126 -2.84 3.51 2.82
N ASP A 127 -1.77 4.22 3.17
CA ASP A 127 -1.79 5.29 4.16
C ASP A 127 -2.72 6.44 3.71
N LYS A 128 -2.68 6.81 2.43
CA LYS A 128 -3.60 7.83 1.86
C LYS A 128 -5.06 7.39 1.91
N LEU A 129 -5.35 6.13 1.61
CA LEU A 129 -6.72 5.60 1.69
C LEU A 129 -7.22 5.57 3.14
N ALA A 130 -6.36 5.20 4.09
CA ALA A 130 -6.69 5.18 5.51
C ALA A 130 -6.97 6.59 6.07
N ASP A 131 -6.11 7.57 5.76
CA ASP A 131 -6.31 8.97 6.13
C ASP A 131 -7.61 9.53 5.53
N CYS A 132 -7.87 9.25 4.26
CA CYS A 132 -9.11 9.67 3.60
C CYS A 132 -10.34 9.05 4.28
N LEU A 133 -10.27 7.78 4.68
CA LEU A 133 -11.37 7.10 5.36
C LEU A 133 -11.65 7.71 6.72
N GLU A 134 -10.60 7.97 7.50
CA GLU A 134 -10.73 8.63 8.80
C GLU A 134 -11.43 9.99 8.66
N LYS A 135 -11.00 10.80 7.69
CA LYS A 135 -11.60 12.12 7.39
C LYS A 135 -13.07 11.99 6.94
N ALA A 136 -13.37 11.05 6.05
CA ALA A 136 -14.72 10.80 5.57
C ALA A 136 -15.67 10.36 6.70
N LEU A 137 -15.20 9.50 7.60
CA LEU A 137 -15.97 9.06 8.76
C LEU A 137 -16.19 10.19 9.77
N LYS A 138 -15.18 11.02 10.04
CA LYS A 138 -15.34 12.22 10.88
C LYS A 138 -16.38 13.17 10.28
N TYR A 139 -16.26 13.47 8.98
CA TYR A 139 -17.24 14.32 8.28
C TYR A 139 -18.66 13.76 8.41
N LYS A 140 -18.84 12.46 8.15
CA LYS A 140 -20.13 11.79 8.30
C LYS A 140 -20.68 11.94 9.72
N HIS A 141 -19.86 11.68 10.74
CA HIS A 141 -20.27 11.85 12.14
C HIS A 141 -20.70 13.29 12.46
N HIS A 142 -19.99 14.30 11.94
CA HIS A 142 -20.35 15.69 12.13
C HIS A 142 -21.69 16.04 11.47
N VAL A 143 -21.94 15.54 10.27
CA VAL A 143 -23.25 15.71 9.59
C VAL A 143 -24.36 15.06 10.41
N GLU A 144 -24.16 13.82 10.86
CA GLU A 144 -25.13 13.08 11.69
C GLU A 144 -25.43 13.79 13.02
N ASN A 145 -24.45 14.47 13.61
CA ASN A 145 -24.66 15.26 14.84
C ASN A 145 -25.34 16.62 14.58
N LEU A 146 -25.09 17.25 13.43
CA LEU A 146 -25.68 18.55 13.10
C LEU A 146 -27.12 18.44 12.63
N GLN A 147 -27.41 17.43 11.83
CA GLN A 147 -28.68 17.34 11.13
C GLN A 147 -29.89 17.38 12.09
N PRO A 148 -29.92 16.65 13.22
CA PRO A 148 -31.03 16.73 14.18
C PRO A 148 -31.18 18.13 14.80
N TRP A 149 -30.07 18.83 15.05
CA TRP A 149 -30.11 20.20 15.57
C TRP A 149 -30.67 21.18 14.52
N ILE A 150 -30.29 21.03 13.25
CA ILE A 150 -30.83 21.84 12.15
C ILE A 150 -32.33 21.58 11.99
N GLU A 151 -32.75 20.32 11.96
CA GLU A 151 -34.16 19.92 11.86
C GLU A 151 -34.98 20.49 13.04
N LYS A 152 -34.45 20.42 14.26
CA LYS A 152 -35.08 21.03 15.44
C LYS A 152 -35.20 22.55 15.31
N CYS A 153 -34.15 23.23 14.87
CA CYS A 153 -34.18 24.68 14.66
C CYS A 153 -35.23 25.06 13.61
N GLN A 154 -35.31 24.30 12.50
CA GLN A 154 -36.30 24.51 11.45
C GLN A 154 -37.73 24.31 11.96
N SER A 155 -37.98 23.25 12.74
CA SER A 155 -39.29 23.03 13.37
C SER A 155 -39.69 24.18 14.29
N ASN A 156 -38.78 24.57 15.18
CA ASN A 156 -39.01 25.67 16.12
C ASN A 156 -39.29 26.99 15.40
N LEU A 157 -38.58 27.28 14.29
CA LEU A 157 -38.81 28.46 13.47
C LEU A 157 -40.20 28.47 12.80
N CYS A 158 -40.68 27.30 12.33
CA CYS A 158 -42.03 27.16 11.76
C CYS A 158 -43.14 27.36 12.81
N GLU A 159 -42.86 27.06 14.07
CA GLU A 159 -43.81 27.20 15.19
C GLU A 159 -43.85 28.61 15.80
N LEU A 160 -42.95 29.51 15.39
CA LEU A 160 -42.90 30.87 15.92
C LEU A 160 -44.18 31.64 15.60
N LYS A 161 -44.86 32.11 16.65
CA LYS A 161 -46.01 32.99 16.52
C LYS A 161 -45.55 34.44 16.48
N VAL A 162 -45.47 35.00 15.27
CA VAL A 162 -45.20 36.43 15.07
C VAL A 162 -46.54 37.19 15.20
N GLY A 163 -46.99 37.35 16.44
CA GLY A 163 -48.19 38.11 16.81
C GLY A 163 -47.86 39.49 17.38
N ILE A 164 -48.89 40.29 17.66
CA ILE A 164 -48.76 41.59 18.38
C ILE A 164 -48.75 41.35 19.91
N ASN A 165 -49.01 40.12 20.36
CA ASN A 165 -49.05 39.77 21.78
C ASN A 165 -47.62 39.74 22.35
N PRO A 166 -47.29 40.61 23.32
CA PRO A 166 -45.94 40.69 23.89
C PRO A 166 -45.45 39.37 24.50
N VAL A 167 -46.35 38.57 25.09
CA VAL A 167 -45.99 37.27 25.70
C VAL A 167 -45.56 36.25 24.63
N GLU A 168 -46.23 36.23 23.48
CA GLU A 168 -45.89 35.32 22.36
C GLU A 168 -44.54 35.67 21.73
N ILE A 169 -44.19 36.97 21.73
CA ILE A 169 -42.89 37.46 21.27
C ILE A 169 -41.79 37.05 22.26
N GLU A 170 -42.01 37.20 23.57
CA GLU A 170 -41.05 36.79 24.60
C GLU A 170 -40.77 35.29 24.55
N ASP A 171 -41.80 34.45 24.45
CA ASP A 171 -41.65 33.01 24.32
C ASP A 171 -40.87 32.62 23.05
N SER A 172 -41.13 33.32 21.94
CA SER A 172 -40.39 33.16 20.68
C SER A 172 -38.90 33.50 20.84
N ILE A 173 -38.56 34.55 21.57
CA ILE A 173 -37.16 34.95 21.84
C ILE A 173 -36.45 33.92 22.72
N VAL A 174 -37.15 33.37 23.73
CA VAL A 174 -36.60 32.31 24.60
C VAL A 174 -36.26 31.06 23.78
N GLN A 175 -37.15 30.64 22.89
CA GLN A 175 -36.92 29.48 22.00
C GLN A 175 -35.71 29.67 21.08
N LEU A 176 -35.56 30.85 20.48
CA LEU A 176 -34.39 31.17 19.65
C LEU A 176 -33.08 31.16 20.44
N THR A 177 -33.12 31.67 21.68
CA THR A 177 -31.96 31.67 22.58
C THR A 177 -31.56 30.25 23.01
N LEU A 178 -32.54 29.36 23.20
CA LEU A 178 -32.28 27.95 23.51
C LEU A 178 -31.70 27.17 22.32
N ASN A 179 -32.14 27.46 21.09
CA ASN A 179 -31.59 26.85 19.89
C ASN A 179 -30.09 27.14 19.74
N ASP A 180 -29.67 28.39 19.98
CA ASP A 180 -28.26 28.77 19.92
C ASP A 180 -27.41 28.07 20.99
N LYS A 181 -27.92 27.98 22.23
CA LYS A 181 -27.26 27.28 23.34
C LYS A 181 -27.09 25.77 23.13
N THR A 182 -27.91 25.14 22.28
CA THR A 182 -27.88 23.69 22.03
C THR A 182 -27.07 23.31 20.79
N LYS A 183 -26.42 24.28 20.15
CA LYS A 183 -25.58 24.06 18.97
C LYS A 183 -24.42 23.09 19.27
N PRO A 184 -24.27 21.98 18.51
CA PRO A 184 -23.15 21.07 18.71
C PRO A 184 -21.79 21.73 18.44
N SER A 185 -20.78 21.51 19.29
CA SER A 185 -19.40 21.91 19.01
C SER A 185 -18.72 20.88 18.12
N LEU A 186 -18.24 21.27 16.94
CA LEU A 186 -17.81 20.29 15.93
C LEU A 186 -16.35 20.42 15.50
N GLY A 187 -15.58 21.36 16.05
CA GLY A 187 -14.14 21.45 15.78
C GLY A 187 -13.79 21.40 14.28
N PHE A 188 -14.61 22.07 13.45
CA PHE A 188 -14.52 22.02 11.97
C PHE A 188 -13.15 22.44 11.43
N ASP A 189 -12.37 23.14 12.25
CA ASP A 189 -11.04 23.68 11.98
C ASP A 189 -10.01 22.61 11.57
N LYS A 190 -10.31 21.31 11.73
CA LYS A 190 -9.41 20.18 11.39
C LYS A 190 -9.85 19.34 10.18
N LEU A 191 -10.93 19.71 9.49
CA LEU A 191 -11.52 18.89 8.41
C LEU A 191 -11.20 19.39 6.99
N CYS A 192 -10.69 20.60 6.84
CA CYS A 192 -10.20 21.08 5.55
C CYS A 192 -8.74 20.68 5.36
N CYS A 193 -8.47 19.99 4.25
CA CYS A 193 -7.13 19.94 3.65
C CYS A 193 -6.68 21.34 3.21
#